data_AF-A0A4P1QT81-F1
#
_entry.id   AF-A0A4P1QT81-F1
#
_cell.length_a   1.000
_cell.length_b   1.000
_cell.length_c   1.000
_cell.angle_alpha   90.00
_cell.angle_beta   90.00
_cell.angle_gamma   90.00
#
_symmetry.space_group_name_H-M   'P 1'
#
loop_
_entity.id
_entity.type
_entity.pdbx_description
1 polymer ?
#
loop_
_entity_poly.entity_id
_entity_poly.type
_entity_poly.pdbx_seq_one_letter_code
_entity_poly.pdbx_strand_id
1 'polypeptide(L)'
;MGPDTTIPSYWLNWRFLICAVFILIAMGLSSFLIWKYEEFNKSRRDRRRREEETAGLLYKDEAWNTCVKRIHPAWLLSYRTISFIVLLSLLIANVVSDGGGIFYFYTQWTFTLVTIYFGLGCCLSIYGCFFSNNAFGSNADNHSSLDSEQGMYVAPTLDGAADVSNLYKSSGPYQEPHTRDAADIWGYIFQILFQTCAGAVVLTDCVFWIIIYPFLTAKDFSLDFFTVSMHSFNAVFLLGDTALNCMRFPMFRFAYFVMWTAIFVVFQWIIHMCVSLWWPYPFLDLASPYAPLWYLAVGVMHIPCYGIFALIVRLKHLCLLRVSPGSCQFLR
;
A
#
# COMPACT_ATOMS: atom_id res chain seq x y z
N MET A 1 -41.32 -6.20 8.44
CA MET A 1 -40.86 -6.07 7.04
C MET A 1 -40.15 -4.73 6.93
N GLY A 2 -38.92 -4.72 6.43
CA GLY A 2 -38.19 -3.46 6.19
C GLY A 2 -38.86 -2.63 5.09
N PRO A 3 -38.57 -1.32 5.00
CA PRO A 3 -39.06 -0.49 3.91
C PRO A 3 -38.53 -1.02 2.57
N ASP A 4 -39.39 -1.08 1.56
CA ASP A 4 -38.99 -1.52 0.22
C ASP A 4 -38.09 -0.46 -0.42
N THR A 5 -36.80 -0.80 -0.59
CA THR A 5 -35.78 0.13 -1.11
C THR A 5 -35.91 0.37 -2.61
N THR A 6 -36.74 -0.38 -3.33
CA THR A 6 -36.93 -0.21 -4.79
C THR A 6 -37.87 0.93 -5.15
N ILE A 7 -38.65 1.44 -4.18
CA ILE A 7 -39.66 2.46 -4.41
C ILE A 7 -39.00 3.85 -4.46
N PRO A 8 -39.36 4.74 -5.42
CA PRO A 8 -38.78 6.08 -5.54
C PRO A 8 -38.92 6.94 -4.27
N SER A 9 -39.99 6.76 -3.48
CA SER A 9 -40.22 7.51 -2.24
C SER A 9 -39.17 7.24 -1.16
N TYR A 10 -38.49 6.09 -1.21
CA TYR A 10 -37.38 5.78 -0.30
C TYR A 10 -36.17 6.70 -0.58
N TRP A 11 -35.88 6.95 -1.86
CA TRP A 11 -34.74 7.74 -2.32
C TRP A 11 -35.04 9.23 -2.42
N LEU A 12 -36.26 9.62 -2.76
CA LEU A 12 -36.71 11.01 -2.83
C LEU A 12 -36.98 11.58 -1.43
N ASN A 13 -35.99 11.47 -0.55
CA ASN A 13 -36.01 11.96 0.82
C ASN A 13 -34.87 12.96 1.02
N TRP A 14 -35.12 14.03 1.79
CA TRP A 14 -34.11 15.02 2.15
C TRP A 14 -32.87 14.40 2.83
N ARG A 15 -33.06 13.29 3.55
CA ARG A 15 -31.97 12.54 4.19
C ARG A 15 -30.99 11.96 3.17
N PHE A 16 -31.53 11.32 2.12
CA PHE A 16 -30.71 10.83 1.02
C PHE A 16 -30.00 11.98 0.31
N LEU A 17 -30.69 13.09 0.05
CA LEU A 17 -30.08 14.25 -0.60
C LEU A 17 -28.87 14.78 0.18
N ILE A 18 -28.96 14.88 1.51
CA ILE A 18 -27.81 15.28 2.34
C ILE A 18 -26.68 14.25 2.26
N CYS A 19 -26.99 12.95 2.37
CA CYS A 19 -25.98 11.89 2.28
C CYS A 19 -25.30 11.89 0.90
N ALA A 20 -26.06 12.08 -0.18
CA ALA A 20 -25.57 12.20 -1.55
C ALA A 20 -24.63 13.40 -1.69
N VAL A 21 -24.98 14.56 -1.14
CA VAL A 21 -24.10 15.73 -1.12
C VAL A 21 -22.79 15.44 -0.38
N PHE A 22 -22.85 14.78 0.79
CA PHE A 22 -21.63 14.41 1.53
C PHE A 22 -20.73 13.46 0.73
N ILE A 23 -21.30 12.43 0.10
CA ILE A 23 -20.54 11.48 -0.73
C ILE A 23 -19.94 12.19 -1.96
N LEU A 24 -20.70 13.05 -2.64
CA LEU A 24 -20.20 13.82 -3.79
C LEU A 24 -19.08 14.78 -3.40
N ILE A 25 -19.19 15.47 -2.26
CA ILE A 25 -18.13 16.32 -1.73
C ILE A 25 -16.89 15.47 -1.41
N ALA A 26 -17.05 14.33 -0.76
CA ALA A 26 -15.94 13.44 -0.42
C ALA A 26 -15.22 12.92 -1.68
N MET A 27 -15.98 12.50 -2.70
CA MET A 27 -15.44 12.08 -3.99
C MET A 27 -14.74 13.24 -4.71
N GLY A 28 -15.36 14.42 -4.77
CA GLY A 28 -14.78 15.61 -5.40
C GLY A 28 -13.47 16.05 -4.74
N LEU A 29 -13.42 16.11 -3.41
CA LEU A 29 -12.22 16.43 -2.65
C LEU A 29 -11.13 15.35 -2.84
N SER A 30 -11.50 14.07 -2.84
CA SER A 30 -10.56 12.97 -3.06
C SER A 30 -9.96 13.02 -4.46
N SER A 31 -10.79 13.19 -5.49
CA SER A 31 -10.33 13.38 -6.88
C SER A 31 -9.43 14.61 -7.02
N PHE A 32 -9.79 15.72 -6.39
CA PHE A 32 -8.96 16.93 -6.40
C PHE A 32 -7.59 16.69 -5.73
N LEU A 33 -7.54 16.00 -4.59
CA LEU A 33 -6.28 15.66 -3.93
C LEU A 33 -5.43 14.73 -4.80
N ILE A 34 -6.02 13.70 -5.40
CA ILE A 34 -5.32 12.79 -6.32
C ILE A 34 -4.74 13.58 -7.49
N TRP A 35 -5.55 14.38 -8.16
CA TRP A 35 -5.13 15.23 -9.27
C TRP A 35 -4.01 16.21 -8.88
N LYS A 36 -4.18 16.92 -7.76
CA LYS A 36 -3.21 17.91 -7.26
C LYS A 36 -1.87 17.29 -6.90
N TYR A 37 -1.83 16.10 -6.31
CA TYR A 37 -0.59 15.52 -5.80
C TYR A 37 0.09 14.53 -6.76
N GLU A 38 -0.65 13.88 -7.66
CA GLU A 38 -0.08 12.94 -8.62
C GLU A 38 0.11 13.53 -10.01
N GLU A 39 -0.85 14.30 -10.53
CA GLU A 39 -0.81 14.80 -11.91
C GLU A 39 -0.05 16.13 -12.02
N PHE A 40 -0.31 17.08 -11.11
CA PHE A 40 0.44 18.35 -11.07
C PHE A 40 1.94 18.14 -10.79
N ASN A 41 2.25 17.11 -9.98
CA ASN A 41 3.63 16.77 -9.66
C ASN A 41 4.34 16.04 -10.83
N LYS A 42 3.59 15.37 -11.70
CA LYS A 42 4.08 14.79 -12.95
C LYS A 42 4.40 15.87 -14.00
N SER A 43 3.58 16.92 -14.10
CA SER A 43 3.85 18.08 -14.96
C SER A 43 5.11 18.87 -14.50
N ARG A 44 5.31 19.01 -13.19
CA ARG A 44 6.50 19.65 -12.61
C ARG A 44 7.77 18.80 -12.76
N ARG A 45 7.64 17.46 -12.86
CA ARG A 45 8.74 16.50 -13.03
C ARG A 45 9.48 16.65 -14.35
N ASP A 46 8.80 16.98 -15.45
CA ASP A 46 9.45 17.16 -16.76
C ASP A 46 10.37 18.39 -16.79
N ARG A 47 10.21 19.32 -15.85
CA ARG A 47 10.94 20.60 -15.84
C ARG A 47 12.10 20.65 -14.83
N ARG A 48 12.22 19.69 -13.90
CA ARG A 48 13.20 19.72 -12.80
C ARG A 48 13.77 18.32 -12.53
N ARG A 49 14.69 17.88 -13.40
CA ARG A 49 15.51 16.67 -13.17
C ARG A 49 16.73 16.91 -12.26
N ARG A 50 16.78 18.05 -11.56
CA ARG A 50 17.73 18.38 -10.49
C ARG A 50 16.96 19.09 -9.38
N GLU A 51 17.20 18.66 -8.15
CA GLU A 51 16.74 19.27 -6.88
C GLU A 51 15.27 19.03 -6.51
N GLU A 52 15.04 17.91 -5.81
CA GLU A 52 14.45 17.83 -4.45
C GLU A 52 13.76 16.48 -4.22
N GLU A 53 14.16 15.78 -3.16
CA GLU A 53 13.53 14.57 -2.62
C GLU A 53 12.07 14.84 -2.24
N THR A 54 11.16 14.69 -3.20
CA THR A 54 9.75 15.04 -2.98
C THR A 54 8.95 13.82 -2.49
N ALA A 55 8.06 14.04 -1.53
CA ALA A 55 7.26 13.07 -0.77
C ALA A 55 6.33 12.11 -1.56
N GLY A 56 6.45 12.03 -2.89
CA GLY A 56 5.69 11.12 -3.77
C GLY A 56 6.54 10.33 -4.77
N LEU A 57 7.88 10.41 -4.69
CA LEU A 57 8.78 9.60 -5.50
C LEU A 57 8.86 8.19 -4.89
N LEU A 58 8.40 7.20 -5.64
CA LEU A 58 8.60 5.78 -5.36
C LEU A 58 9.79 5.33 -6.19
N TYR A 59 10.79 4.73 -5.55
CA TYR A 59 11.90 4.09 -6.26
C TYR A 59 11.54 2.66 -6.61
N LYS A 60 12.00 2.17 -7.78
CA LYS A 60 11.69 0.83 -8.29
C LYS A 60 12.02 -0.29 -7.29
N ASP A 61 13.03 -0.07 -6.45
CA ASP A 61 13.49 -1.02 -5.44
C ASP A 61 12.57 -1.07 -4.21
N GLU A 62 11.82 -0.02 -3.91
CA GLU A 62 11.02 0.05 -2.67
C GLU A 62 9.86 -0.96 -2.66
N ALA A 63 9.40 -1.38 -3.84
CA ALA A 63 8.29 -2.33 -3.98
C ALA A 63 8.67 -3.77 -3.59
N TRP A 64 9.94 -4.16 -3.74
CA TRP A 64 10.41 -5.54 -3.57
C TRP A 64 11.57 -5.71 -2.58
N ASN A 65 12.14 -4.62 -2.06
CA ASN A 65 13.25 -4.67 -1.11
C ASN A 65 12.78 -4.55 0.35
N THR A 66 13.62 -5.03 1.26
CA THR A 66 13.34 -5.04 2.70
C THR A 66 13.80 -3.75 3.37
N CYS A 67 13.22 -3.43 4.52
CA CYS A 67 13.64 -2.31 5.37
C CYS A 67 15.13 -2.34 5.75
N VAL A 68 15.64 -3.56 5.95
CA VAL A 68 16.94 -3.85 6.55
C VAL A 68 17.80 -4.53 5.49
N LYS A 69 18.93 -3.89 5.12
CA LYS A 69 19.87 -4.41 4.11
C LYS A 69 20.33 -5.85 4.34
N ARG A 70 20.32 -6.32 5.60
CA ARG A 70 20.73 -7.67 5.99
C ARG A 70 19.69 -8.76 5.68
N ILE A 71 18.41 -8.41 5.53
CA ILE A 71 17.35 -9.39 5.23
C ILE A 71 17.26 -9.55 3.71
N HIS A 72 17.54 -10.77 3.24
CA HIS A 72 17.45 -11.09 1.82
C HIS A 72 16.02 -10.85 1.29
N PRO A 73 15.82 -10.21 0.12
CA PRO A 73 14.50 -9.97 -0.48
C PRO A 73 13.62 -11.22 -0.63
N ALA A 74 14.23 -12.41 -0.68
CA ALA A 74 13.52 -13.69 -0.69
C ALA A 74 12.63 -13.92 0.55
N TRP A 75 12.96 -13.36 1.72
CA TRP A 75 12.10 -13.46 2.91
C TRP A 75 10.80 -12.67 2.75
N LEU A 76 10.89 -11.47 2.17
CA LEU A 76 9.71 -10.67 1.85
C LEU A 76 8.84 -11.37 0.79
N LEU A 77 9.47 -11.98 -0.22
CA LEU A 77 8.77 -12.81 -1.20
C LEU A 77 8.04 -13.97 -0.51
N SER A 78 8.74 -14.78 0.28
CA SER A 78 8.14 -15.93 0.98
C SER A 78 6.98 -15.51 1.86
N TYR A 79 7.11 -14.40 2.60
CA TYR A 79 6.05 -13.86 3.43
C TYR A 79 4.82 -13.48 2.61
N ARG A 80 5.01 -12.74 1.51
CA ARG A 80 3.93 -12.33 0.61
C ARG A 80 3.25 -13.53 -0.04
N THR A 81 4.01 -14.55 -0.46
CA THR A 81 3.46 -15.77 -1.05
C THR A 81 2.62 -16.57 -0.06
N ILE A 82 3.10 -16.76 1.17
CA ILE A 82 2.32 -17.44 2.21
C ILE A 82 1.06 -16.64 2.53
N SER A 83 1.18 -15.33 2.71
CA SER A 83 0.04 -14.44 2.97
C SER A 83 -1.00 -14.52 1.85
N PHE A 84 -0.56 -14.46 0.59
CA PHE A 84 -1.44 -14.56 -0.58
C PHE A 84 -2.17 -15.90 -0.62
N ILE A 85 -1.46 -17.02 -0.43
CA ILE A 85 -2.07 -18.36 -0.46
C ILE A 85 -3.11 -18.50 0.65
N VAL A 86 -2.79 -18.07 1.88
CA VAL A 86 -3.72 -18.17 3.02
C VAL A 86 -4.96 -17.29 2.78
N LEU A 87 -4.77 -16.03 2.41
CA LEU A 87 -5.87 -15.10 2.16
C LEU A 87 -6.74 -15.55 0.98
N LEU A 88 -6.15 -15.98 -0.13
CA LEU A 88 -6.88 -16.50 -1.27
C LEU A 88 -7.67 -17.76 -0.92
N SER A 89 -7.07 -18.68 -0.16
CA SER A 89 -7.75 -19.91 0.27
C SER A 89 -8.95 -19.60 1.16
N LEU A 90 -8.82 -18.64 2.08
CA LEU A 90 -9.92 -18.18 2.93
C LEU A 90 -11.00 -17.47 2.13
N LEU A 91 -10.63 -16.65 1.14
CA LEU A 91 -11.60 -15.98 0.26
C LEU A 91 -12.41 -17.01 -0.52
N ILE A 92 -11.73 -17.99 -1.14
CA ILE A 92 -12.39 -19.07 -1.90
C ILE A 92 -13.28 -19.89 -0.99
N ALA A 93 -12.78 -20.30 0.19
CA ALA A 93 -13.56 -21.08 1.15
C ALA A 93 -14.83 -20.36 1.59
N ASN A 94 -14.74 -19.05 1.87
CA ASN A 94 -15.89 -18.23 2.25
C ASN A 94 -16.92 -18.11 1.10
N VAL A 95 -16.46 -17.85 -0.14
CA VAL A 95 -17.34 -17.81 -1.31
C VAL A 95 -18.02 -19.17 -1.56
N VAL A 96 -17.32 -20.27 -1.30
CA VAL A 96 -17.86 -21.63 -1.48
C VAL A 96 -18.85 -22.00 -0.37
N SER A 97 -18.63 -21.58 0.88
CA SER A 97 -19.52 -21.89 2.00
C SER A 97 -20.77 -21.02 2.03
N ASP A 98 -20.60 -19.71 1.84
CA ASP A 98 -21.63 -18.71 2.13
C ASP A 98 -22.20 -18.09 0.84
N GLY A 99 -21.59 -18.39 -0.31
CA GLY A 99 -21.99 -17.92 -1.63
C GLY A 99 -21.51 -16.51 -1.96
N GLY A 100 -21.87 -16.03 -3.16
CA GLY A 100 -21.46 -14.71 -3.66
C GLY A 100 -22.11 -13.51 -2.94
N GLY A 101 -23.17 -13.74 -2.15
CA GLY A 101 -23.87 -12.68 -1.41
C GLY A 101 -23.00 -11.98 -0.36
N ILE A 102 -21.89 -12.61 0.04
CA ILE A 102 -20.92 -12.00 0.96
C ILE A 102 -20.32 -10.70 0.38
N PHE A 103 -20.24 -10.56 -0.94
CA PHE A 103 -19.69 -9.33 -1.57
C PHE A 103 -20.58 -8.09 -1.39
N TYR A 104 -21.74 -8.21 -0.72
CA TYR A 104 -22.48 -7.05 -0.23
C TYR A 104 -21.82 -6.40 1.00
N PHE A 105 -20.89 -7.05 1.67
CA PHE A 105 -20.20 -6.45 2.82
C PHE A 105 -18.90 -5.76 2.41
N TYR A 106 -18.65 -4.58 2.97
CA TYR A 106 -17.41 -3.82 2.80
C TYR A 106 -16.19 -4.60 3.31
N THR A 107 -16.40 -5.43 4.34
CA THR A 107 -15.36 -6.30 4.90
C THR A 107 -14.82 -7.28 3.85
N GLN A 108 -15.69 -7.80 2.99
CA GLN A 108 -15.30 -8.69 1.88
C GLN A 108 -14.58 -7.94 0.77
N TRP A 109 -15.01 -6.70 0.48
CA TRP A 109 -14.29 -5.82 -0.44
C TRP A 109 -12.87 -5.54 0.07
N THR A 110 -12.71 -5.25 1.35
CA THR A 110 -11.40 -5.06 1.99
C THR A 110 -10.56 -6.33 1.96
N PHE A 111 -11.13 -7.49 2.34
CA PHE A 111 -10.42 -8.77 2.32
C PHE A 111 -9.94 -9.14 0.91
N THR A 112 -10.78 -8.91 -0.10
CA THR A 112 -10.44 -9.10 -1.52
C THR A 112 -9.34 -8.12 -1.96
N LEU A 113 -9.44 -6.86 -1.58
CA LEU A 113 -8.42 -5.84 -1.89
C LEU A 113 -7.05 -6.21 -1.29
N VAL A 114 -7.02 -6.67 -0.04
CA VAL A 114 -5.79 -7.15 0.63
C VAL A 114 -5.24 -8.38 -0.08
N THR A 115 -6.10 -9.30 -0.51
CA THR A 115 -5.69 -10.49 -1.30
C THR A 115 -5.06 -10.08 -2.63
N ILE A 116 -5.67 -9.13 -3.35
CA ILE A 116 -5.12 -8.57 -4.61
C ILE A 116 -3.78 -7.87 -4.34
N TYR A 117 -3.67 -7.09 -3.26
CA TYR A 117 -2.44 -6.46 -2.84
C TYR A 117 -1.31 -7.49 -2.67
N PHE A 118 -1.55 -8.58 -1.93
CA PHE A 118 -0.54 -9.62 -1.76
C PHE A 118 -0.21 -10.36 -3.06
N GLY A 119 -1.19 -10.58 -3.94
CA GLY A 119 -0.96 -11.15 -5.26
C GLY A 119 -0.02 -10.30 -6.12
N LEU A 120 -0.29 -8.98 -6.21
CA LEU A 120 0.59 -8.04 -6.92
C LEU A 120 1.96 -7.91 -6.23
N GLY A 121 1.99 -7.93 -4.91
CA GLY A 121 3.22 -7.93 -4.12
C GLY A 121 4.10 -9.14 -4.39
N CYS A 122 3.50 -10.33 -4.58
CA CYS A 122 4.22 -11.53 -5.00
C CYS A 122 4.84 -11.33 -6.39
N CYS A 123 4.05 -10.88 -7.37
CA CYS A 123 4.54 -10.64 -8.72
C CYS A 123 5.72 -9.66 -8.76
N LEU A 124 5.61 -8.54 -8.03
CA LEU A 124 6.68 -7.54 -7.94
C LEU A 124 7.91 -8.05 -7.19
N SER A 125 7.73 -8.81 -6.12
CA SER A 125 8.84 -9.46 -5.40
C SER A 125 9.57 -10.48 -6.25
N ILE A 126 8.84 -11.27 -7.05
CA ILE A 126 9.42 -12.23 -8.01
C ILE A 126 10.23 -11.49 -9.07
N TYR A 127 9.64 -10.46 -9.68
CA TYR A 127 10.32 -9.63 -10.69
C TYR A 127 11.60 -8.99 -10.13
N GLY A 128 11.54 -8.42 -8.93
CA GLY A 128 12.70 -7.83 -8.26
C GLY A 128 13.79 -8.85 -7.93
N CYS A 129 13.42 -10.06 -7.49
CA CYS A 129 14.36 -11.12 -7.20
C CYS A 129 15.09 -11.60 -8.47
N PHE A 130 14.37 -11.80 -9.59
CA PHE A 130 14.98 -12.16 -10.87
C PHE A 130 15.93 -11.08 -11.39
N PHE A 131 15.52 -9.81 -11.34
CA PHE A 131 16.34 -8.71 -11.85
C PHE A 131 17.58 -8.47 -10.97
N SER A 132 17.43 -8.55 -9.64
CA SER A 132 18.56 -8.44 -8.71
C SER A 132 19.57 -9.58 -8.93
N ASN A 133 19.10 -10.81 -9.16
CA ASN A 133 20.00 -11.95 -9.36
C ASN A 133 20.78 -11.83 -10.69
N ASN A 134 20.14 -11.33 -11.75
CA ASN A 134 20.81 -11.08 -13.04
C ASN A 134 21.85 -9.94 -12.95
N ALA A 135 21.59 -8.90 -12.15
CA ALA A 135 22.54 -7.81 -11.93
C ALA A 135 23.79 -8.25 -11.13
N PHE A 136 23.62 -9.16 -10.16
CA PHE A 136 24.76 -9.77 -9.45
C PHE A 136 25.51 -10.81 -10.30
N GLY A 137 24.81 -11.57 -11.15
CA GLY A 137 25.44 -12.52 -12.09
C GLY A 137 26.32 -11.83 -13.13
N SER A 138 25.87 -10.73 -13.72
CA SER A 138 26.64 -9.97 -14.72
C SER A 138 27.91 -9.30 -14.17
N ASN A 139 27.98 -9.06 -12.86
CA ASN A 139 29.16 -8.45 -12.21
C ASN A 139 30.15 -9.50 -11.68
N ALA A 140 29.74 -10.76 -11.53
CA ALA A 140 30.62 -11.85 -11.12
C ALA A 140 31.47 -12.39 -12.31
N ASP A 141 30.94 -12.34 -13.53
CA ASP A 141 31.63 -12.85 -14.72
C ASP A 141 32.73 -11.90 -15.25
N ASN A 142 32.75 -10.64 -14.80
CA ASN A 142 33.76 -9.66 -15.22
C ASN A 142 35.00 -9.59 -14.30
N HIS A 143 35.06 -10.39 -13.22
CA HIS A 143 36.16 -10.32 -12.25
C HIS A 143 37.03 -11.58 -12.20
N SER A 144 36.82 -12.55 -13.09
CA SER A 144 37.51 -13.85 -13.10
C SER A 144 38.41 -14.11 -14.32
N SER A 145 38.65 -13.12 -15.19
CA SER A 145 39.40 -13.33 -16.46
C SER A 145 40.68 -12.51 -16.65
N LEU A 146 41.19 -11.82 -15.62
CA LEU A 146 42.45 -11.08 -15.71
C LEU A 146 43.46 -11.56 -14.67
N ASP A 147 43.83 -12.84 -14.75
CA ASP A 147 44.99 -13.37 -14.05
C ASP A 147 45.68 -14.43 -14.92
N SER A 148 46.30 -13.97 -16.01
CA SER A 148 47.31 -14.76 -16.74
C SER A 148 48.05 -13.86 -17.73
N GLU A 149 49.38 -13.81 -17.56
CA GLU A 149 50.41 -13.36 -18.51
C GLU A 149 50.72 -11.85 -18.58
N GLN A 150 51.77 -11.41 -17.86
CA GLN A 150 53.05 -11.00 -18.48
C GLN A 150 54.04 -10.56 -17.39
N GLY A 151 55.15 -11.29 -17.23
CA GLY A 151 56.31 -10.81 -16.47
C GLY A 151 57.25 -9.97 -17.34
N MET A 152 57.81 -8.90 -16.79
CA MET A 152 59.20 -8.51 -17.06
C MET A 152 59.70 -7.49 -16.02
N TYR A 153 60.83 -7.81 -15.40
CA TYR A 153 61.58 -7.00 -14.44
C TYR A 153 62.46 -5.96 -15.17
N VAL A 154 62.47 -4.69 -14.73
CA VAL A 154 63.55 -3.72 -15.01
C VAL A 154 63.77 -2.80 -13.79
N ALA A 155 65.03 -2.59 -13.43
CA ALA A 155 65.54 -1.87 -12.25
C ALA A 155 65.57 -0.32 -12.43
N PRO A 156 65.72 0.48 -11.35
CA PRO A 156 65.59 1.94 -11.40
C PRO A 156 66.93 2.64 -11.68
N THR A 157 66.91 3.74 -12.43
CA THR A 157 68.04 4.68 -12.55
C THR A 157 67.65 6.10 -12.12
N LEU A 158 68.55 6.66 -11.32
CA LEU A 158 68.56 7.96 -10.65
C LEU A 158 69.20 9.02 -11.55
N ASP A 159 68.55 10.17 -11.75
CA ASP A 159 69.12 11.53 -11.66
C ASP A 159 68.33 12.59 -12.48
N GLY A 160 68.06 13.74 -11.86
CA GLY A 160 68.12 15.04 -12.55
C GLY A 160 66.82 15.84 -12.81
N ALA A 161 66.51 16.73 -11.86
CA ALA A 161 65.95 18.09 -12.03
C ALA A 161 64.52 18.33 -12.62
N ALA A 162 63.71 18.93 -11.74
CA ALA A 162 62.45 19.66 -11.91
C ALA A 162 62.07 20.20 -13.30
N ASP A 163 60.84 19.90 -13.75
CA ASP A 163 59.78 20.93 -13.81
C ASP A 163 58.38 20.29 -13.79
N VAL A 164 57.46 20.98 -13.12
CA VAL A 164 56.10 20.57 -12.80
C VAL A 164 55.20 20.73 -14.02
N SER A 165 54.82 19.63 -14.67
CA SER A 165 53.54 19.58 -15.39
C SER A 165 53.12 18.15 -15.76
N ASN A 166 51.85 17.84 -15.48
CA ASN A 166 51.08 16.77 -16.12
C ASN A 166 51.42 15.30 -15.84
N LEU A 167 51.26 14.79 -14.60
CA LEU A 167 50.86 13.39 -14.40
C LEU A 167 50.47 13.05 -12.95
N TYR A 168 49.20 13.23 -12.60
CA TYR A 168 48.48 12.25 -11.75
C TYR A 168 46.97 12.42 -11.95
N LYS A 169 46.51 12.09 -13.16
CA LYS A 169 45.09 11.80 -13.38
C LYS A 169 44.86 10.40 -12.80
N SER A 170 44.79 10.31 -11.47
CA SER A 170 44.23 9.15 -10.77
C SER A 170 42.75 9.11 -11.09
N SER A 171 42.41 8.52 -12.24
CA SER A 171 41.09 7.98 -12.52
C SER A 171 40.87 6.76 -11.62
N GLY A 172 40.64 7.01 -10.33
CA GLY A 172 39.87 6.07 -9.54
C GLY A 172 38.48 5.96 -10.16
N PRO A 173 37.81 4.80 -10.11
CA PRO A 173 36.45 4.70 -10.58
C PRO A 173 35.62 5.63 -9.70
N TYR A 174 35.22 6.77 -10.28
CA TYR A 174 34.10 7.54 -9.77
C TYR A 174 32.95 6.55 -9.67
N GLN A 175 32.68 6.09 -8.44
CA GLN A 175 31.49 5.34 -8.14
C GLN A 175 30.34 6.31 -8.37
N GLU A 176 29.80 6.29 -9.58
CA GLU A 176 28.60 7.05 -9.92
C GLU A 176 27.57 6.75 -8.82
N PRO A 177 26.95 7.77 -8.20
CA PRO A 177 25.85 7.53 -7.30
C PRO A 177 24.80 6.82 -8.14
N HIS A 178 24.55 5.54 -7.86
CA HIS A 178 23.48 4.78 -8.50
C HIS A 178 22.20 5.61 -8.43
N THR A 179 21.83 6.25 -9.54
CA THR A 179 20.57 6.96 -9.65
C THR A 179 19.49 5.91 -9.61
N ARG A 180 18.85 5.75 -8.45
CA ARG A 180 17.74 4.81 -8.28
C ARG A 180 16.65 5.16 -9.30
N ASP A 181 16.33 4.20 -10.17
CA ASP A 181 15.31 4.39 -11.18
C ASP A 181 13.95 4.63 -10.52
N ALA A 182 13.19 5.58 -11.09
CA ALA A 182 11.81 5.82 -10.70
C ALA A 182 11.01 4.53 -10.89
N ALA A 183 10.10 4.24 -9.95
CA ALA A 183 9.25 3.07 -10.04
C ALA A 183 8.38 3.09 -11.29
N ASP A 184 8.24 1.92 -11.89
CA ASP A 184 7.31 1.69 -13.00
C ASP A 184 5.86 1.88 -12.52
N ILE A 185 4.92 2.02 -13.47
CA ILE A 185 3.48 2.22 -13.22
C ILE A 185 2.95 1.18 -12.20
N TRP A 186 3.43 -0.05 -12.29
CA TRP A 186 3.08 -1.13 -11.36
C TRP A 186 3.48 -0.88 -9.91
N GLY A 187 4.63 -0.23 -9.67
CA GLY A 187 5.02 0.16 -8.32
C GLY A 187 4.09 1.22 -7.75
N TYR A 188 3.67 2.19 -8.57
CA TYR A 188 2.68 3.19 -8.17
C TYR A 188 1.34 2.57 -7.79
N ILE A 189 0.82 1.68 -8.63
CA ILE A 189 -0.41 0.92 -8.35
C ILE A 189 -0.29 0.13 -7.05
N PHE A 190 0.82 -0.58 -6.87
CA PHE A 190 1.07 -1.38 -5.66
C PHE A 190 1.09 -0.52 -4.39
N GLN A 191 1.72 0.65 -4.46
CA GLN A 191 1.80 1.57 -3.33
C GLN A 191 0.45 2.27 -3.05
N ILE A 192 -0.39 2.50 -4.07
CA ILE A 192 -1.77 2.95 -3.89
C ILE A 192 -2.59 1.87 -3.18
N LEU A 193 -2.53 0.63 -3.66
CA LEU A 193 -3.22 -0.51 -3.05
C LEU A 193 -2.81 -0.72 -1.59
N PHE A 194 -1.51 -0.63 -1.28
CA PHE A 194 -1.00 -0.71 0.09
C PHE A 194 -1.70 0.29 1.02
N GLN A 195 -1.86 1.53 0.57
CA GLN A 195 -2.40 2.62 1.39
C GLN A 195 -3.91 2.58 1.49
N THR A 196 -4.60 2.18 0.41
CA THR A 196 -6.03 1.88 0.46
C THR A 196 -6.32 0.72 1.41
N CYS A 197 -5.53 -0.37 1.34
CA CYS A 197 -5.63 -1.50 2.27
C CYS A 197 -5.39 -1.07 3.71
N ALA A 198 -4.35 -0.27 3.97
CA ALA A 198 -4.01 0.23 5.29
C ALA A 198 -5.18 0.96 5.96
N GLY A 199 -5.80 1.90 5.25
CA GLY A 199 -6.98 2.60 5.75
C GLY A 199 -8.18 1.68 5.92
N ALA A 200 -8.47 0.85 4.92
CA ALA A 200 -9.65 -0.01 4.90
C ALA A 200 -9.61 -1.09 5.99
N VAL A 201 -8.46 -1.73 6.21
CA VAL A 201 -8.27 -2.75 7.25
C VAL A 201 -8.42 -2.17 8.65
N VAL A 202 -7.79 -1.01 8.92
CA VAL A 202 -7.97 -0.36 10.23
C VAL A 202 -9.43 0.03 10.44
N LEU A 203 -10.10 0.55 9.40
CA LEU A 203 -11.52 0.88 9.49
C LEU A 203 -12.37 -0.36 9.77
N THR A 204 -12.25 -1.42 8.98
CA THR A 204 -13.07 -2.63 9.15
C THR A 204 -12.83 -3.31 10.49
N ASP A 205 -11.57 -3.42 10.91
CA ASP A 205 -11.19 -4.21 12.07
C ASP A 205 -11.47 -3.43 13.35
N CYS A 206 -11.16 -2.12 13.39
CA CYS A 206 -11.52 -1.29 14.55
C CYS A 206 -13.04 -1.15 14.69
N VAL A 207 -13.77 -0.88 13.60
CA VAL A 207 -15.23 -0.76 13.67
C VAL A 207 -15.85 -2.08 14.11
N PHE A 208 -15.37 -3.22 13.60
CA PHE A 208 -15.88 -4.52 14.02
C PHE A 208 -15.60 -4.80 15.50
N TRP A 209 -14.34 -4.78 15.91
CA TRP A 209 -13.95 -5.21 17.26
C TRP A 209 -14.31 -4.22 18.37
N ILE A 210 -14.34 -2.91 18.08
CA ILE A 210 -14.54 -1.87 19.09
C ILE A 210 -15.99 -1.40 19.12
N ILE A 211 -16.71 -1.44 17.99
CA ILE A 211 -18.08 -0.90 17.89
C ILE A 211 -19.09 -2.02 17.70
N ILE A 212 -18.99 -2.78 16.59
CA ILE A 212 -20.04 -3.73 16.21
C ILE A 212 -20.13 -4.89 17.19
N TYR A 213 -19.03 -5.58 17.46
CA TYR A 213 -18.98 -6.76 18.31
C TYR A 213 -19.46 -6.49 19.76
N PRO A 214 -18.95 -5.47 20.48
CA PRO A 214 -19.36 -5.24 21.86
C PRO A 214 -20.73 -4.56 22.03
N PHE A 215 -21.19 -3.74 21.07
CA PHE A 215 -22.38 -2.89 21.28
C PHE A 215 -23.56 -3.17 20.35
N LEU A 216 -23.31 -3.63 19.12
CA LEU A 216 -24.35 -3.78 18.09
C LEU A 216 -24.71 -5.24 17.81
N THR A 217 -23.93 -6.17 18.34
CA THR A 217 -24.10 -7.59 18.14
C THR A 217 -25.00 -8.17 19.24
N ALA A 218 -25.94 -9.04 18.87
CA ALA A 218 -26.81 -9.71 19.84
C ALA A 218 -25.98 -10.53 20.84
N LYS A 219 -26.46 -10.66 22.08
CA LYS A 219 -25.76 -11.41 23.15
C LYS A 219 -25.48 -12.87 22.80
N ASP A 220 -26.25 -13.43 21.88
CA ASP A 220 -26.17 -14.82 21.45
C ASP A 220 -25.45 -15.00 20.10
N PHE A 221 -24.82 -13.94 19.58
CA PHE A 221 -24.11 -14.02 18.31
C PHE A 221 -22.83 -14.85 18.46
N SER A 222 -22.83 -16.02 17.85
CA SER A 222 -21.63 -16.83 17.69
C SER A 222 -20.73 -16.18 16.65
N LEU A 223 -19.50 -15.83 17.06
CA LEU A 223 -18.45 -15.42 16.14
C LEU A 223 -18.13 -16.59 15.19
N ASP A 224 -18.50 -16.44 13.93
CA ASP A 224 -18.12 -17.39 12.89
C ASP A 224 -16.61 -17.29 12.57
N PHE A 225 -16.01 -18.42 12.21
CA PHE A 225 -14.59 -18.52 11.91
C PHE A 225 -14.17 -17.58 10.77
N PHE A 226 -14.97 -17.48 9.70
CA PHE A 226 -14.64 -16.60 8.59
C PHE A 226 -14.73 -15.13 9.02
N THR A 227 -15.71 -14.78 9.84
CA THR A 227 -15.86 -13.43 10.38
C THR A 227 -14.63 -13.02 11.20
N VAL A 228 -14.21 -13.85 12.16
CA VAL A 228 -13.00 -13.57 12.96
C VAL A 228 -11.75 -13.49 12.07
N SER A 229 -11.62 -14.40 11.12
CA SER A 229 -10.47 -14.47 10.21
C SER A 229 -10.34 -13.20 9.38
N MET A 230 -11.42 -12.72 8.78
CA MET A 230 -11.40 -11.51 7.95
C MET A 230 -11.09 -10.23 8.73
N HIS A 231 -11.49 -10.19 10.00
CA HIS A 231 -11.27 -9.05 10.89
C HIS A 231 -9.96 -9.12 11.69
N SER A 232 -9.14 -10.15 11.48
CA SER A 232 -7.89 -10.35 12.22
C SER A 232 -6.71 -10.60 11.30
N PHE A 233 -6.85 -11.54 10.35
CA PHE A 233 -5.75 -11.93 9.47
C PHE A 233 -5.36 -10.81 8.49
N ASN A 234 -6.32 -10.00 8.03
CA ASN A 234 -6.00 -8.82 7.21
C ASN A 234 -5.00 -7.89 7.92
N ALA A 235 -5.28 -7.52 9.18
CA ALA A 235 -4.39 -6.70 9.98
C ALA A 235 -3.05 -7.38 10.24
N VAL A 236 -3.04 -8.65 10.65
CA VAL A 236 -1.81 -9.40 10.91
C VAL A 236 -0.92 -9.45 9.68
N PHE A 237 -1.47 -9.86 8.53
CA PHE A 237 -0.69 -9.99 7.31
C PHE A 237 -0.18 -8.64 6.82
N LEU A 238 -1.03 -7.61 6.79
CA LEU A 238 -0.65 -6.28 6.33
C LEU A 238 0.38 -5.61 7.26
N LEU A 239 0.25 -5.77 8.58
CA LEU A 239 1.23 -5.27 9.55
C LEU A 239 2.58 -6.00 9.44
N GLY A 240 2.57 -7.31 9.23
CA GLY A 240 3.81 -8.07 9.01
C GLY A 240 4.50 -7.71 7.69
N ASP A 241 3.75 -7.49 6.60
CA ASP A 241 4.33 -6.97 5.36
C ASP A 241 4.90 -5.56 5.58
N THR A 242 4.15 -4.72 6.30
CA THR A 242 4.59 -3.38 6.70
C THR A 242 5.86 -3.44 7.54
N ALA A 243 6.03 -4.41 8.43
CA ALA A 243 7.25 -4.55 9.21
C ALA A 243 8.47 -4.89 8.34
N LEU A 244 8.29 -5.68 7.28
CA LEU A 244 9.36 -6.17 6.41
C LEU A 244 9.67 -5.23 5.23
N ASN A 245 8.66 -4.61 4.62
CA ASN A 245 8.79 -3.82 3.38
C ASN A 245 9.35 -2.41 3.63
N CYS A 246 10.09 -1.85 2.68
CA CYS A 246 10.65 -0.49 2.80
C CYS A 246 9.77 0.61 2.19
N MET A 247 8.48 0.34 1.95
CA MET A 247 7.62 1.30 1.24
C MET A 247 7.31 2.54 2.06
N ARG A 248 7.36 3.70 1.39
CA ARG A 248 6.93 4.98 1.96
C ARG A 248 5.41 5.06 2.07
N PHE A 249 4.95 5.81 3.07
CA PHE A 249 3.52 6.05 3.34
C PHE A 249 3.17 7.55 3.23
N PRO A 250 3.04 8.09 2.00
CA PRO A 250 2.56 9.45 1.79
C PRO A 250 1.15 9.67 2.34
N MET A 251 0.95 10.79 3.03
CA MET A 251 -0.36 11.09 3.65
C MET A 251 -1.45 11.45 2.63
N PHE A 252 -1.10 12.07 1.50
CA PHE A 252 -2.09 12.60 0.55
C PHE A 252 -2.94 11.51 -0.12
N ARG A 253 -2.41 10.29 -0.21
CA ARG A 253 -3.07 9.13 -0.81
C ARG A 253 -4.13 8.50 0.07
N PHE A 254 -4.34 9.05 1.26
CA PHE A 254 -5.60 8.92 2.00
C PHE A 254 -6.84 9.11 1.10
N ALA A 255 -6.74 9.99 0.09
CA ALA A 255 -7.79 10.22 -0.89
C ALA A 255 -8.25 8.93 -1.62
N TYR A 256 -7.34 7.98 -1.90
CA TYR A 256 -7.70 6.70 -2.52
C TYR A 256 -8.54 5.82 -1.59
N PHE A 257 -8.25 5.85 -0.29
CA PHE A 257 -9.06 5.15 0.71
C PHE A 257 -10.47 5.75 0.81
N VAL A 258 -10.59 7.08 0.86
CA VAL A 258 -11.91 7.74 0.85
C VAL A 258 -12.68 7.42 -0.44
N MET A 259 -12.00 7.46 -1.60
CA MET A 259 -12.61 7.11 -2.88
C MET A 259 -13.11 5.67 -2.90
N TRP A 260 -12.32 4.72 -2.39
CA TRP A 260 -12.69 3.31 -2.29
C TRP A 260 -13.97 3.11 -1.49
N THR A 261 -14.09 3.75 -0.33
CA THR A 261 -15.31 3.68 0.49
C THR A 261 -16.50 4.36 -0.18
N ALA A 262 -16.30 5.50 -0.84
CA ALA A 262 -17.36 6.17 -1.58
C ALA A 262 -17.90 5.31 -2.73
N ILE A 263 -17.02 4.62 -3.47
CA ILE A 263 -17.40 3.66 -4.51
C ILE A 263 -18.26 2.55 -3.92
N PHE A 264 -17.87 1.99 -2.77
CA PHE A 264 -18.69 0.98 -2.10
C PHE A 264 -20.08 1.50 -1.72
N VAL A 265 -20.18 2.71 -1.17
CA VAL A 265 -21.47 3.32 -0.82
C VAL A 265 -22.35 3.50 -2.06
N VAL A 266 -21.79 3.99 -3.16
CA VAL A 266 -22.53 4.14 -4.43
C VAL A 266 -22.98 2.78 -4.98
N PHE A 267 -22.11 1.77 -4.92
CA PHE A 267 -22.45 0.40 -5.30
C PHE A 267 -23.64 -0.13 -4.48
N GLN A 268 -23.65 0.08 -3.16
CA GLN A 268 -24.78 -0.29 -2.30
C GLN A 268 -26.06 0.45 -2.69
N TRP A 269 -25.97 1.76 -2.96
CA TRP A 269 -27.13 2.52 -3.38
C TRP A 269 -27.74 1.99 -4.66
N ILE A 270 -26.92 1.72 -5.67
CA ILE A 270 -27.37 1.18 -6.96
C ILE A 270 -28.07 -0.18 -6.75
N ILE A 271 -27.47 -1.08 -5.99
CA ILE A 271 -28.07 -2.39 -5.74
C ILE A 271 -29.41 -2.28 -5.02
N HIS A 272 -29.50 -1.46 -3.97
CA HIS A 272 -30.75 -1.28 -3.22
C HIS A 272 -31.83 -0.55 -4.02
N MET A 273 -31.47 0.26 -5.02
CA MET A 273 -32.42 0.81 -6.00
C MET A 273 -32.96 -0.28 -6.93
N CYS A 274 -32.12 -1.23 -7.33
CA CYS A 274 -32.50 -2.28 -8.29
C CYS A 274 -33.22 -3.48 -7.64
N VAL A 275 -32.84 -3.84 -6.42
CA VAL A 275 -33.31 -5.04 -5.72
C VAL A 275 -33.61 -4.69 -4.26
N SER A 276 -34.78 -5.11 -3.77
CA SER A 276 -35.18 -4.92 -2.38
C SER A 276 -34.40 -5.89 -1.50
N LEU A 277 -33.30 -5.42 -0.93
CA LEU A 277 -32.43 -6.17 -0.04
C LEU A 277 -32.41 -5.52 1.35
N TRP A 278 -32.05 -6.30 2.36
CA TRP A 278 -31.71 -5.77 3.68
C TRP A 278 -30.32 -5.11 3.63
N TRP A 279 -30.15 -4.01 4.37
CA TRP A 279 -28.88 -3.29 4.42
C TRP A 279 -27.81 -4.10 5.15
N PRO A 280 -26.63 -4.35 4.54
CA PRO A 280 -25.55 -5.09 5.20
C PRO A 280 -25.06 -4.40 6.48
N TYR A 281 -25.24 -3.08 6.56
CA TYR A 281 -24.89 -2.27 7.72
C TYR A 281 -26.04 -1.36 8.13
N PRO A 282 -26.50 -1.39 9.40
CA PRO A 282 -27.60 -0.54 9.87
C PRO A 282 -27.35 0.95 9.68
N PHE A 283 -26.09 1.39 9.72
CA PHE A 283 -25.71 2.80 9.55
C PHE A 283 -25.78 3.30 8.10
N LEU A 284 -25.93 2.41 7.11
CA LEU A 284 -26.17 2.79 5.72
C LEU A 284 -27.66 3.00 5.40
N ASP A 285 -28.55 2.50 6.25
CA ASP A 285 -29.99 2.59 6.07
C ASP A 285 -30.46 4.06 6.10
N LEU A 286 -31.05 4.50 4.98
CA LEU A 286 -31.53 5.86 4.77
C LEU A 286 -32.92 6.09 5.40
N ALA A 287 -33.61 5.02 5.79
CA ALA A 287 -34.87 5.11 6.55
C ALA A 287 -34.64 5.66 7.97
N SER A 288 -33.42 5.53 8.51
CA SER A 288 -33.07 6.08 9.82
C SER A 288 -33.10 7.61 9.81
N PRO A 289 -33.70 8.28 10.82
CA PRO A 289 -33.63 9.74 10.95
C PRO A 289 -32.21 10.25 11.17
N TYR A 290 -31.30 9.39 11.65
CA TYR A 290 -29.91 9.71 11.90
C TYR A 290 -28.99 9.35 10.75
N ALA A 291 -29.52 8.96 9.58
CA ALA A 291 -28.69 8.56 8.42
C ALA A 291 -27.62 9.61 8.06
N PRO A 292 -27.93 10.92 7.93
CA PRO A 292 -26.87 11.92 7.64
C PRO A 292 -25.75 11.95 8.68
N LEU A 293 -26.09 11.76 9.96
CA LEU A 293 -25.11 11.73 11.05
C LEU A 293 -24.22 10.48 10.97
N TRP A 294 -24.79 9.32 10.62
CA TRP A 294 -24.03 8.09 10.41
C TRP A 294 -23.05 8.20 9.24
N TYR A 295 -23.50 8.74 8.10
CA TYR A 295 -22.64 8.95 6.94
C TYR A 295 -21.51 9.93 7.25
N LEU A 296 -21.80 11.01 7.99
CA LEU A 296 -20.79 11.95 8.46
C LEU A 296 -19.81 11.28 9.43
N ALA A 297 -20.31 10.51 10.40
CA ALA A 297 -19.49 9.82 11.39
C ALA A 297 -18.52 8.83 10.72
N VAL A 298 -19.02 7.99 9.80
CA VAL A 298 -18.19 7.08 9.01
C VAL A 298 -17.17 7.85 8.18
N GLY A 299 -17.57 8.95 7.53
CA GLY A 299 -16.66 9.83 6.79
C GLY A 299 -15.53 10.38 7.66
N VAL A 300 -15.84 10.88 8.86
CA VAL A 300 -14.85 11.39 9.82
C VAL A 300 -13.92 10.28 10.31
N MET A 301 -14.43 9.06 10.54
CA MET A 301 -13.65 7.91 11.01
C MET A 301 -12.51 7.50 10.06
N HIS A 302 -12.56 7.87 8.78
CA HIS A 302 -11.47 7.61 7.86
C HIS A 302 -10.17 8.28 8.31
N ILE A 303 -10.24 9.49 8.88
CA ILE A 303 -9.09 10.28 9.33
C ILE A 303 -8.32 9.55 10.44
N PRO A 304 -8.92 9.19 11.60
CA PRO A 304 -8.20 8.47 12.64
C PRO A 304 -7.77 7.07 12.18
N CYS A 305 -8.56 6.34 11.39
CA CYS A 305 -8.16 5.02 10.89
C CYS A 305 -6.88 5.07 10.04
N TYR A 306 -6.83 6.01 9.09
CA TYR A 306 -5.62 6.21 8.28
C TYR A 306 -4.46 6.77 9.11
N GLY A 307 -4.77 7.66 10.07
CA GLY A 307 -3.79 8.24 10.99
C GLY A 307 -3.12 7.21 11.89
N ILE A 308 -3.87 6.23 12.42
CA ILE A 308 -3.34 5.12 13.21
C ILE A 308 -2.32 4.32 12.40
N PHE A 309 -2.64 3.96 11.17
CA PHE A 309 -1.70 3.21 10.33
C PHE A 309 -0.46 4.04 9.99
N ALA A 310 -0.64 5.32 9.65
CA ALA A 310 0.47 6.24 9.43
C ALA A 310 1.38 6.36 10.66
N LEU A 311 0.82 6.36 11.87
CA LEU A 311 1.56 6.37 13.12
C LEU A 311 2.37 5.09 13.30
N ILE A 312 1.80 3.92 13.01
CA ILE A 312 2.50 2.63 13.06
C ILE A 312 3.72 2.65 12.13
N VAL A 313 3.55 3.12 10.89
CA VAL A 313 4.66 3.23 9.93
C VAL A 313 5.73 4.18 10.44
N ARG A 314 5.36 5.35 10.97
CA ARG A 314 6.32 6.31 11.55
C ARG A 314 7.06 5.72 12.75
N LEU A 315 6.36 5.03 13.64
CA LEU A 315 6.96 4.38 14.80
C LEU A 315 7.96 3.30 14.38
N LYS A 316 7.61 2.48 13.39
CA LYS A 316 8.53 1.51 12.77
C LYS A 316 9.80 2.20 12.29
N HIS A 317 9.71 3.29 11.53
CA HIS A 317 10.90 4.00 11.05
C HIS A 317 11.77 4.51 12.21
N LEU A 318 11.17 5.09 13.24
CA LEU A 318 11.89 5.56 14.43
C LEU A 318 12.58 4.40 15.18
N CYS A 319 11.90 3.27 15.35
CA CYS A 319 12.46 2.08 15.96
C CYS A 319 13.65 1.52 15.16
N LEU A 320 13.51 1.42 13.84
CA LEU A 320 14.58 0.90 12.98
C LEU A 320 15.81 1.82 12.96
N LEU A 321 15.61 3.15 12.98
CA LEU A 321 16.70 4.11 13.10
C LEU A 321 17.46 3.98 14.42
N ARG A 322 16.74 3.71 15.53
CA ARG A 322 17.35 3.53 16.85
C ARG A 322 18.10 2.21 16.98
N VAL A 323 17.58 1.13 16.41
CA VAL A 323 18.12 -0.24 16.57
C VAL A 323 19.21 -0.54 15.54
N SER A 324 19.17 0.04 14.34
CA SER A 324 20.12 -0.28 13.27
C SER A 324 20.39 0.91 12.33
N PRO A 325 21.07 1.97 12.81
CA PRO A 325 21.31 3.20 12.05
C PRO A 325 22.10 2.98 10.74
N GLY A 326 22.97 1.97 10.66
CA GLY A 326 23.76 1.66 9.45
C GLY A 326 23.10 0.71 8.44
N SER A 327 21.99 0.04 8.79
CA SER A 327 21.36 -1.00 7.95
C SER A 327 20.01 -0.59 7.35
N CYS A 328 19.49 0.59 7.72
CA CYS A 328 18.23 1.11 7.19
C CYS A 328 18.38 1.58 5.74
N GLN A 329 17.45 1.18 4.87
CA GLN A 329 17.41 1.63 3.47
C GLN A 329 16.60 2.92 3.24
N PHE A 330 16.03 3.49 4.31
CA PHE A 330 15.09 4.63 4.24
C PHE A 330 15.76 6.01 4.10
N LEU A 331 17.03 6.12 4.46
CA LEU A 331 17.82 7.35 4.47
C LEU A 331 19.07 7.14 3.62
N ARG A 332 18.97 7.42 2.32
CA ARG A 332 20.14 7.80 1.53
C ARG A 332 19.77 8.53 0.26
#